data_AF-A0A150KDL7-F1
#
_entry.id   AF-A0A150KDL7-F1
#
_cell.length_a   1.000
_cell.length_b   1.000
_cell.length_c   1.000
_cell.angle_alpha   90.00
_cell.angle_beta   90.00
_cell.angle_gamma   90.00
#
_symmetry.space_group_name_H-M   'P 1'
#
loop_
_entity.id
_entity.type
_entity.pdbx_description
1 polymer ?
#
loop_
_entity_poly.entity_id
_entity_poly.type
_entity_poly.pdbx_seq_one_letter_code
_entity_poly.pdbx_strand_id
1 'polypeptide(L)'
;MLSEVGSKDAAKSMADTPVLWLESISRDLEAGAYKVMTEARESGTSGICNGDGEIREEMFAAILDSGIPRDAFIFEAPNKQLQAFFIQQLGPDANLANIPFSDALALETLRLGLRSDTFFIGGDSHERNG
;
A
#
# COMPACT_ATOMS: atom_id res chain seq x y z
N MET A 1 1.03 9.45 -16.48
CA MET A 1 2.35 9.25 -15.83
C MET A 1 2.11 8.55 -14.50
N LEU A 2 2.98 7.62 -14.08
CA LEU A 2 3.00 7.13 -12.70
C LEU A 2 4.07 7.92 -11.95
N SER A 3 3.76 8.39 -10.74
CA SER A 3 4.76 8.97 -9.85
C SER A 3 4.98 8.08 -8.63
N GLU A 4 6.05 8.35 -7.88
CA GLU A 4 6.45 7.62 -6.69
C GLU A 4 6.76 8.64 -5.60
N VAL A 5 6.23 8.42 -4.39
CA VAL A 5 6.49 9.25 -3.21
C VAL A 5 7.23 8.42 -2.17
N GLY A 6 8.36 8.96 -1.73
CA GLY A 6 9.27 8.34 -0.78
C GLY A 6 10.73 8.71 -1.08
N SER A 7 11.64 8.21 -0.23
CA SER A 7 13.07 8.51 -0.35
C SER A 7 13.93 7.25 -0.33
N LYS A 8 14.85 7.19 -1.31
CA LYS A 8 15.91 6.16 -1.40
C LYS A 8 17.06 6.40 -0.42
N ASP A 9 17.07 7.53 0.28
CA ASP A 9 17.91 7.77 1.45
C ASP A 9 17.14 7.39 2.72
N ALA A 10 17.73 6.49 3.53
CA ALA A 10 17.07 5.95 4.73
C ALA A 10 16.89 7.00 5.83
N ALA A 11 17.85 7.91 5.99
CA ALA A 11 17.76 8.98 6.99
C ALA A 11 16.66 9.98 6.61
N LYS A 12 16.55 10.31 5.32
CA LYS A 12 15.46 11.17 4.82
C LYS A 12 14.10 10.47 4.93
N SER A 13 14.03 9.20 4.56
CA SER A 13 12.78 8.42 4.65
C SER A 13 12.21 8.35 6.07
N MET A 14 13.07 8.24 7.08
CA MET A 14 12.65 8.24 8.48
C MET A 14 12.23 9.63 8.99
N ALA A 15 12.73 10.70 8.36
CA ALA A 15 12.36 12.07 8.68
C ALA A 15 11.07 12.52 7.96
N ASP A 16 10.65 11.82 6.92
CA ASP A 16 9.43 12.13 6.19
C ASP A 16 8.20 11.97 7.08
N THR A 17 7.36 13.00 7.10
CA THR A 17 6.11 13.02 7.87
C THR A 17 4.92 12.75 6.95
N PRO A 18 3.77 12.31 7.49
CA PRO A 18 2.56 12.13 6.70
C PRO A 18 2.15 13.39 5.91
N VAL A 19 2.34 14.58 6.50
CA VAL A 19 2.03 15.86 5.85
C VAL A 19 2.86 16.06 4.58
N LEU A 20 4.19 15.85 4.65
CA LEU A 20 5.08 16.01 3.50
C LEU A 20 4.77 15.02 2.37
N TRP A 21 4.38 13.80 2.74
CA TRP A 21 3.92 12.80 1.78
C TRP A 21 2.63 13.23 1.09
N LEU A 22 1.62 13.66 1.85
CA LEU A 22 0.35 14.12 1.30
C LEU A 22 0.50 15.34 0.39
N GLU A 23 1.37 16.29 0.75
CA GLU A 23 1.71 17.42 -0.11
C GLU A 23 2.35 16.96 -1.44
N SER A 24 3.24 15.98 -1.38
CA SER A 24 3.91 15.45 -2.58
C SER A 24 2.95 14.67 -3.48
N ILE A 25 2.12 13.80 -2.87
CA ILE A 25 1.06 13.06 -3.56
C ILE A 25 0.11 14.04 -4.27
N SER A 26 -0.36 15.07 -3.55
CA SER A 26 -1.30 16.04 -4.11
C SER A 26 -0.68 16.80 -5.27
N ARG A 27 0.57 17.25 -5.13
CA ARG A 27 1.31 17.94 -6.20
C ARG A 27 1.48 17.07 -7.44
N ASP A 28 1.79 15.79 -7.27
CA ASP A 28 1.96 14.87 -8.39
C ASP A 28 0.65 14.63 -9.14
N LEU A 29 -0.45 14.45 -8.41
CA LEU A 29 -1.78 14.30 -8.99
C LEU A 29 -2.21 15.58 -9.73
N GLU A 30 -1.98 16.76 -9.14
CA GLU A 30 -2.24 18.06 -9.78
C GLU A 30 -1.39 18.27 -11.03
N ALA A 31 -0.16 17.73 -11.06
CA ALA A 31 0.71 17.73 -12.23
C ALA A 31 0.28 16.73 -13.32
N GLY A 32 -0.78 15.95 -13.09
CA GLY A 32 -1.36 15.00 -14.05
C GLY A 32 -0.84 13.57 -13.91
N ALA A 33 -0.29 13.19 -12.75
CA ALA A 33 -0.06 11.79 -12.44
C ALA A 33 -1.40 11.02 -12.45
N TYR A 34 -1.39 9.85 -13.08
CA TYR A 34 -2.56 8.97 -13.18
C TYR A 34 -2.76 8.16 -11.90
N LYS A 35 -1.66 7.70 -11.30
CA LYS A 35 -1.61 7.11 -9.96
C LYS A 35 -0.28 7.48 -9.29
N VAL A 36 -0.26 7.47 -7.97
CA VAL A 36 0.92 7.69 -7.14
C VAL A 36 1.27 6.39 -6.42
N MET A 37 2.54 6.00 -6.50
CA MET A 37 3.07 4.82 -5.84
C MET A 37 3.71 5.18 -4.50
N THR A 38 3.43 4.42 -3.45
CA THR A 38 4.10 4.58 -2.15
C THR A 38 5.34 3.69 -2.09
N GLU A 39 6.50 4.27 -1.79
CA GLU A 39 7.76 3.51 -1.67
C GLU A 39 7.76 2.63 -0.40
N ALA A 40 8.17 1.36 -0.55
CA ALA A 40 8.53 0.45 0.54
C ALA A 40 9.94 -0.15 0.38
N ARG A 41 10.58 0.05 -0.79
CA ARG A 41 11.82 -0.60 -1.28
C ARG A 41 11.68 -2.12 -1.41
N GLU A 42 12.67 -2.77 -2.03
CA GLU A 42 12.69 -4.23 -2.20
C GLU A 42 12.63 -5.02 -0.88
N SER A 43 13.14 -4.46 0.23
CA SER A 43 13.09 -5.13 1.54
C SER A 43 11.76 -4.93 2.27
N GLY A 44 10.98 -3.90 1.93
CA GLY A 44 9.79 -3.52 2.68
C GLY A 44 10.11 -2.91 4.05
N THR A 45 11.23 -2.19 4.18
CA THR A 45 11.74 -1.69 5.48
C THR A 45 12.06 -0.18 5.45
N SER A 46 11.36 0.58 4.62
CA SER A 46 11.54 2.03 4.46
C SER A 46 10.26 2.64 3.86
N GLY A 47 10.20 3.97 3.78
CA GLY A 47 9.08 4.70 3.18
C GLY A 47 7.82 4.56 4.04
N ILE A 48 6.82 3.85 3.51
CA ILE A 48 5.58 3.51 4.22
C ILE A 48 5.78 2.46 5.33
N CYS A 49 6.96 1.85 5.38
CA CYS A 49 7.36 0.91 6.43
C CYS A 49 8.47 1.49 7.33
N ASN A 50 8.49 1.05 8.58
CA ASN A 50 9.57 1.24 9.53
C ASN A 50 10.80 0.40 9.15
N GLY A 51 11.94 0.68 9.78
CA GLY A 51 13.20 -0.05 9.57
C GLY A 51 13.15 -1.54 9.92
N ASP A 52 12.17 -1.96 10.71
CA ASP A 52 11.88 -3.35 11.08
C ASP A 52 10.89 -4.05 10.13
N GLY A 53 10.31 -3.32 9.18
CA GLY A 53 9.35 -3.81 8.20
C GLY A 53 7.89 -3.70 8.64
N GLU A 54 7.60 -3.16 9.81
CA GLU A 54 6.23 -2.85 10.21
C GLU A 54 5.68 -1.64 9.41
N ILE A 55 4.38 -1.62 9.13
CA ILE A 55 3.74 -0.48 8.48
C ILE A 55 3.78 0.72 9.43
N ARG A 56 4.08 1.90 8.89
CA ARG A 56 3.88 3.18 9.58
C ARG A 56 2.40 3.53 9.57
N GLU A 57 1.68 3.02 10.56
CA GLU A 57 0.23 3.13 10.64
C GLU A 57 -0.26 4.58 10.56
N GLU A 58 0.46 5.53 11.18
CA GLU A 58 0.13 6.95 11.13
C GLU A 58 0.22 7.54 9.71
N MET A 59 1.16 7.04 8.90
CA MET A 59 1.33 7.47 7.52
C MET A 59 0.28 6.83 6.63
N PHE A 60 0.02 5.54 6.80
CA PHE A 60 -1.01 4.84 6.05
C PHE A 60 -2.41 5.38 6.34
N ALA A 61 -2.74 5.63 7.62
CA ALA A 61 -4.00 6.24 8.02
C ALA A 61 -4.18 7.64 7.41
N ALA A 62 -3.14 8.48 7.45
CA ALA A 62 -3.19 9.81 6.85
C ALA A 62 -3.45 9.75 5.33
N ILE A 63 -2.88 8.78 4.61
CA ILE A 63 -3.17 8.55 3.19
C ILE A 63 -4.65 8.20 2.99
N LEU A 64 -5.19 7.29 3.81
CA LEU A 64 -6.59 6.87 3.72
C LEU A 64 -7.57 8.01 4.06
N ASP A 65 -7.20 8.87 4.99
CA ASP A 65 -8.02 9.99 5.46
C ASP A 65 -7.85 11.27 4.60
N SER A 66 -6.95 11.24 3.61
CA SER A 66 -6.66 12.39 2.74
C SER A 66 -7.82 12.85 1.86
N GLY A 67 -8.84 12.01 1.68
CA GLY A 67 -9.93 12.23 0.72
C GLY A 67 -9.56 11.96 -0.74
N ILE A 68 -8.31 11.56 -1.02
CA ILE A 68 -7.88 11.13 -2.35
C ILE A 68 -8.47 9.73 -2.63
N PRO A 69 -9.07 9.50 -3.81
CA PRO A 69 -9.61 8.19 -4.17
C PRO A 69 -8.59 7.06 -4.02
N ARG A 70 -8.99 5.94 -3.40
CA ARG A 70 -8.09 4.80 -3.12
C ARG A 70 -7.48 4.21 -4.39
N ASP A 71 -8.21 4.27 -5.50
CA ASP A 71 -7.74 3.80 -6.79
C ASP A 71 -6.62 4.67 -7.36
N ALA A 72 -6.43 5.91 -6.90
CA ALA A 72 -5.30 6.76 -7.28
C ALA A 72 -3.95 6.25 -6.74
N PHE A 73 -3.96 5.27 -5.82
CA PHE A 73 -2.75 4.77 -5.19
C PHE A 73 -2.32 3.41 -5.73
N ILE A 74 -1.00 3.18 -5.72
CA ILE A 74 -0.35 1.87 -5.83
C ILE A 74 0.56 1.71 -4.61
N PHE A 75 0.43 0.61 -3.88
CA PHE A 75 1.27 0.36 -2.70
C PHE A 75 2.37 -0.65 -3.03
N GLU A 76 3.64 -0.30 -2.81
CA GLU A 76 4.70 -1.30 -2.89
C GLU A 76 4.52 -2.36 -1.79
N ALA A 77 4.52 -3.63 -2.18
CA ALA A 77 4.28 -4.77 -1.29
C ALA A 77 5.25 -5.92 -1.64
N PRO A 78 6.57 -5.73 -1.44
CA PRO A 78 7.60 -6.67 -1.85
C PRO A 78 7.58 -8.02 -1.16
N ASN A 79 6.85 -8.14 -0.05
CA ASN A 79 6.80 -9.37 0.74
C ASN A 79 5.35 -9.74 1.10
N LYS A 80 5.16 -11.01 1.46
CA LYS A 80 3.85 -11.56 1.81
C LYS A 80 3.13 -10.76 2.91
N GLN A 81 3.86 -10.26 3.91
CA GLN A 81 3.27 -9.53 5.04
C GLN A 81 2.60 -8.24 4.55
N LEU A 82 3.29 -7.47 3.72
CA LEU A 82 2.73 -6.24 3.14
C LEU A 82 1.60 -6.53 2.15
N GLN A 83 1.73 -7.58 1.33
CA GLN A 83 0.67 -8.00 0.41
C GLN A 83 -0.62 -8.33 1.17
N ALA A 84 -0.53 -9.15 2.22
CA ALA A 84 -1.66 -9.51 3.06
C ALA A 84 -2.25 -8.30 3.78
N PHE A 85 -1.39 -7.43 4.35
CA PHE A 85 -1.81 -6.21 5.01
C PHE A 85 -2.66 -5.33 4.08
N PHE A 86 -2.14 -4.97 2.90
CA PHE A 86 -2.87 -4.09 2.00
C PHE A 86 -4.15 -4.75 1.47
N ILE A 87 -4.16 -6.06 1.20
CA ILE A 87 -5.38 -6.76 0.80
C ILE A 87 -6.44 -6.75 1.92
N GLN A 88 -6.04 -6.91 3.19
CA GLN A 88 -6.97 -6.84 4.31
C GLN A 88 -7.54 -5.42 4.51
N GLN A 89 -6.70 -4.39 4.36
CA GLN A 89 -7.10 -3.00 4.62
C GLN A 89 -7.86 -2.35 3.46
N LEU A 90 -7.49 -2.70 2.22
CA LEU A 90 -8.00 -2.05 1.00
C LEU A 90 -8.92 -2.95 0.19
N GLY A 91 -8.94 -4.26 0.47
CA GLY A 91 -9.70 -5.26 -0.27
C GLY A 91 -8.88 -5.98 -1.34
N PRO A 92 -9.47 -7.02 -1.97
CA PRO A 92 -8.79 -7.88 -2.94
C PRO A 92 -8.41 -7.16 -4.25
N ASP A 93 -8.99 -5.99 -4.53
CA ASP A 93 -8.69 -5.18 -5.71
C ASP A 93 -7.60 -4.12 -5.47
N ALA A 94 -6.90 -4.17 -4.33
CA ALA A 94 -5.82 -3.24 -4.00
C ALA A 94 -4.73 -3.23 -5.10
N ASN A 95 -4.34 -2.04 -5.57
CA ASN A 95 -3.23 -1.90 -6.52
C ASN A 95 -1.90 -2.09 -5.77
N LEU A 96 -1.18 -3.16 -6.09
CA LEU A 96 0.11 -3.45 -5.45
C LEU A 96 1.24 -3.47 -6.49
N ALA A 97 2.42 -2.99 -6.09
CA ALA A 97 3.64 -3.00 -6.90
C ALA A 97 4.79 -3.68 -6.17
N ASN A 98 5.93 -3.80 -6.86
CA ASN A 98 7.15 -4.43 -6.38
C ASN A 98 6.96 -5.90 -5.96
N ILE A 99 5.99 -6.59 -6.56
CA ILE A 99 5.72 -8.01 -6.28
C ILE A 99 6.84 -8.87 -6.88
N PRO A 100 7.51 -9.73 -6.09
CA PRO A 100 8.47 -10.68 -6.62
C PRO A 100 7.82 -11.56 -7.69
N PHE A 101 8.53 -11.86 -8.77
CA PHE A 101 7.96 -12.68 -9.86
C PHE A 101 7.50 -14.05 -9.38
N SER A 102 8.20 -14.65 -8.40
CA SER A 102 7.81 -15.90 -7.75
C SER A 102 6.48 -15.85 -7.02
N ASP A 103 6.03 -14.65 -6.66
CA ASP A 103 4.88 -14.43 -5.78
C ASP A 103 3.61 -14.13 -6.56
N ALA A 104 3.62 -14.07 -7.89
CA ALA A 104 2.45 -13.73 -8.70
C ALA A 104 1.23 -14.62 -8.38
N LEU A 105 1.43 -15.94 -8.31
CA LEU A 105 0.36 -16.89 -7.93
C LEU A 105 0.01 -16.79 -6.44
N ALA A 106 1.03 -16.61 -5.59
CA ALA A 106 0.84 -16.48 -4.15
C ALA A 106 0.00 -15.25 -3.80
N LEU A 107 0.19 -14.14 -4.51
CA LEU A 107 -0.59 -12.92 -4.40
C LEU A 107 -2.03 -13.15 -4.83
N GLU A 108 -2.26 -13.82 -5.97
CA GLU A 108 -3.62 -14.08 -6.44
C GLU A 108 -4.40 -14.95 -5.44
N THR A 109 -3.73 -15.95 -4.84
CA THR A 109 -4.37 -16.74 -3.78
C THR A 109 -4.65 -15.93 -2.50
N LEU A 110 -3.88 -14.88 -2.20
CA LEU A 110 -4.23 -13.93 -1.14
C LEU A 110 -5.48 -13.13 -1.53
N ARG A 111 -5.56 -12.61 -2.76
CA ARG A 111 -6.72 -11.84 -3.23
C ARG A 111 -8.02 -12.66 -3.19
N LEU A 112 -7.94 -13.94 -3.53
CA LEU A 112 -9.09 -14.85 -3.53
C LEU A 112 -9.46 -15.41 -2.15
N GLY A 113 -8.74 -15.05 -1.09
CA GLY A 113 -8.96 -15.62 0.25
C GLY A 113 -8.60 -17.11 0.36
N LEU A 114 -7.76 -17.62 -0.52
CA LEU A 114 -7.34 -19.03 -0.55
C LEU A 114 -6.13 -19.32 0.35
N ARG A 115 -5.64 -18.32 1.11
CA ARG A 115 -4.60 -18.46 2.13
C ARG A 115 -5.13 -18.01 3.48
N SER A 116 -4.57 -18.57 4.56
CA SER A 116 -4.98 -18.27 5.93
C SER A 116 -4.97 -16.78 6.26
N ASP A 117 -4.05 -16.03 5.68
CA ASP A 117 -3.89 -14.60 5.91
C ASP A 117 -5.12 -13.78 5.44
N THR A 118 -5.91 -14.27 4.49
CA THR A 118 -7.03 -13.54 3.88
C THR A 118 -8.32 -14.35 3.80
N PHE A 119 -8.40 -15.47 4.54
CA PHE A 119 -9.47 -16.46 4.43
C PHE A 119 -10.90 -15.90 4.59
N PHE A 120 -11.07 -14.85 5.40
CA PHE A 120 -12.39 -14.27 5.69
C PHE A 120 -12.85 -13.19 4.71
N ILE A 121 -12.04 -12.83 3.70
CA ILE A 121 -12.39 -11.74 2.76
C ILE A 121 -13.65 -12.06 1.93
N GLY A 122 -13.97 -13.34 1.71
CA GLY A 122 -15.18 -13.77 0.98
C GLY A 122 -16.44 -13.97 1.84
N GLY A 123 -16.37 -13.82 3.17
CA GLY A 123 -17.46 -14.17 4.09
C GLY A 123 -18.48 -13.06 4.38
N ASP A 124 -18.09 -11.79 4.24
CA ASP A 124 -18.85 -10.66 4.82
C ASP A 124 -19.79 -9.94 3.84
N SER A 125 -19.98 -10.44 2.62
CA SER A 125 -20.93 -9.86 1.67
C SER A 125 -22.39 -10.23 1.94
N HIS A 126 -22.71 -10.96 3.02
CA HIS A 126 -24.09 -11.37 3.34
C HIS A 126 -24.68 -10.82 4.65
N GLU A 127 -23.92 -10.10 5.49
CA GLU A 127 -24.44 -9.63 6.80
C GLU A 127 -24.54 -8.10 6.95
N ARG A 128 -24.30 -7.31 5.91
CA ARG A 128 -24.46 -5.83 5.98
C ARG A 128 -25.77 -5.30 5.38
N ASN A 129 -26.84 -6.10 5.42
CA ASN A 129 -28.22 -5.66 5.18
C ASN A 129 -29.15 -6.41 6.15
N GLY A 130 -29.16 -5.98 7.41
CA GLY A 130 -30.07 -6.41 8.47
C GLY A 130 -30.41 -5.24 9.37
#